data_AF-A0A0P6X438-F1
#
_entry.id   AF-A0A0P6X438-F1
#
_cell.length_a   1.000
_cell.length_b   1.000
_cell.length_c   1.000
_cell.angle_alpha   90.00
_cell.angle_beta   90.00
_cell.angle_gamma   90.00
#
_symmetry.space_group_name_H-M   'P 1'
#
loop_
_entity.id
_entity.type
_entity.pdbx_description
1 polymer ?
#
loop_
_entity_poly.entity_id
_entity_poly.type
_entity_poly.pdbx_seq_one_letter_code
_entity_poly.pdbx_strand_id
1 'polypeptide(L)' 'MEAHHVLPQEFAQDFVKAGINIYDPVFGSWVDATAHRGWSYAYNAKWKEFFKSERTKEEILNFARRLSKEYGFDVHFGNP' A
#
# COMPACT_ATOMS: atom_id res chain seq x y z
N MET A 1 17.41 3.27 -5.10
CA MET A 1 16.20 3.39 -4.26
C MET A 1 15.17 4.18 -5.07
N GLU A 2 13.91 3.82 -4.98
CA GLU A 2 12.77 4.55 -5.54
C GLU A 2 11.76 4.81 -4.43
N ALA A 3 11.03 5.91 -4.55
CA ALA A 3 9.89 6.18 -3.69
C ALA A 3 8.73 5.26 -4.11
N HIS A 4 8.16 4.57 -3.13
CA HIS A 4 7.01 3.70 -3.30
C HIS A 4 5.83 4.22 -2.48
N HIS A 5 4.67 4.32 -3.14
CA HIS A 5 3.40 4.57 -2.46
C HIS A 5 2.89 3.24 -1.92
N VAL A 6 2.92 3.08 -0.59
CA VAL A 6 2.39 1.87 0.07
C VAL A 6 0.89 1.70 -0.18
N LEU A 7 0.17 2.82 -0.36
CA LEU A 7 -1.21 2.83 -0.81
C LEU A 7 -1.23 3.28 -2.29
N PRO A 8 -1.48 2.40 -3.27
CA PRO A 8 -1.35 2.75 -4.69
C PRO A 8 -2.38 3.79 -5.11
N GLN A 9 -1.93 4.78 -5.87
CA GLN A 9 -2.79 5.87 -6.37
C GLN A 9 -3.99 5.36 -7.21
N GLU A 10 -3.86 4.19 -7.85
CA GLU A 10 -4.93 3.54 -8.62
C GLU A 10 -6.22 3.33 -7.80
N PHE A 11 -6.11 3.12 -6.48
CA PHE A 11 -7.24 2.85 -5.59
C PHE A 11 -7.58 4.03 -4.69
N ALA A 12 -7.19 5.26 -5.06
CA ALA A 12 -7.37 6.47 -4.26
C ALA A 12 -8.81 6.66 -3.76
N GLN A 13 -9.82 6.34 -4.59
CA GLN A 13 -11.22 6.47 -4.21
C GLN A 13 -11.61 5.53 -3.06
N ASP A 14 -11.13 4.29 -3.06
CA ASP A 14 -11.45 3.32 -2.01
C ASP A 14 -10.77 3.69 -0.68
N PHE A 15 -9.56 4.23 -0.73
CA PHE A 15 -8.88 4.79 0.44
C PHE A 15 -9.61 6.01 1.01
N VAL A 16 -10.08 6.92 0.15
CA VAL A 16 -10.84 8.10 0.57
C VAL A 16 -12.17 7.70 1.23
N LYS A 17 -12.88 6.72 0.69
CA LYS A 17 -14.11 6.16 1.30
C LYS A 17 -13.84 5.61 2.71
N ALA A 18 -12.67 5.02 2.93
CA ALA A 18 -12.23 4.54 4.24
C ALA A 18 -11.64 5.64 5.16
N GLY A 19 -11.63 6.91 4.74
CA GLY A 19 -11.10 8.02 5.53
C GLY A 19 -9.56 8.04 5.62
N ILE A 20 -8.87 7.61 4.55
CA ILE A 20 -7.41 7.61 4.44
C ILE A 20 -6.97 8.62 3.39
N ASN A 21 -6.05 9.51 3.78
CA ASN A 21 -5.34 10.40 2.86
C ASN A 21 -4.04 9.74 2.37
N ILE A 22 -4.04 9.22 1.14
CA ILE A 22 -2.87 8.50 0.58
C ILE A 22 -1.65 9.40 0.29
N TYR A 23 -1.84 10.72 0.31
CA TYR A 23 -0.76 11.69 0.10
C TYR A 23 -0.01 12.03 1.40
N ASP A 24 -0.46 11.49 2.54
CA ASP A 24 0.27 11.60 3.79
C ASP A 24 1.65 10.92 3.64
N PRO A 25 2.77 11.62 3.91
CA PRO A 25 4.12 11.05 3.80
C PRO A 25 4.32 9.76 4.59
N VAL A 26 3.50 9.50 5.62
CA VAL A 26 3.53 8.26 6.40
C VAL A 26 3.25 7.00 5.56
N PHE A 27 2.63 7.15 4.39
CA PHE A 27 2.37 6.08 3.41
C PHE A 27 3.43 5.99 2.30
N GLY A 28 4.54 6.74 2.41
CA GLY A 28 5.71 6.59 1.56
C GLY A 28 6.71 5.58 2.13
N SER A 29 7.41 4.86 1.25
CA SER A 29 8.53 3.98 1.61
C SER A 29 9.64 4.05 0.55
N TRP A 30 10.87 3.73 0.94
CA TRP A 30 12.01 3.64 0.02
C TRP A 30 12.28 2.17 -0.30
N VAL A 31 12.24 1.81 -1.59
CA VAL A 31 12.40 0.43 -2.06
C VAL A 31 13.50 0.32 -3.12
N ASP A 32 14.14 -0.85 -3.24
CA ASP A 32 15.12 -1.04 -4.30
C ASP A 32 14.45 -0.91 -5.67
N ALA A 33 15.10 -0.18 -6.59
CA ALA A 33 14.51 0.16 -7.89
C ALA A 33 14.32 -1.06 -8.78
N THR A 34 15.26 -2.02 -8.73
CA THR A 34 15.20 -3.24 -9.53
C THR A 34 14.15 -4.18 -8.98
N ALA A 35 14.10 -4.36 -7.66
CA ALA A 35 13.07 -5.13 -7.00
C ALA A 35 11.67 -4.55 -7.28
N HIS A 36 11.49 -3.24 -7.06
CA HIS A 36 10.22 -2.52 -7.22
C HIS A 36 9.59 -2.73 -8.60
N ARG A 37 10.38 -2.57 -9.66
CA ARG A 37 9.90 -2.82 -11.03
C ARG A 37 9.48 -4.27 -11.24
N GLY A 38 10.17 -5.23 -10.61
CA GLY A 38 9.87 -6.66 -10.72
C GLY A 38 8.56 -7.10 -10.06
N TRP A 39 8.10 -6.41 -9.01
CA TRP A 39 6.89 -6.80 -8.28
C TRP A 39 5.73 -5.82 -8.34
N SER A 40 5.91 -4.59 -8.83
CA SER A 40 4.88 -3.53 -8.88
C SER A 40 3.53 -3.99 -9.44
N TYR A 41 3.55 -4.76 -10.54
CA TYR A 41 2.34 -5.32 -11.15
C TYR A 41 1.61 -6.28 -10.19
N ALA A 42 2.34 -7.19 -9.54
CA ALA A 42 1.77 -8.15 -8.60
C ALA A 42 1.22 -7.45 -7.35
N TYR A 43 1.86 -6.36 -6.91
CA TYR A 43 1.41 -5.53 -5.80
C TYR A 43 0.04 -4.90 -6.10
N ASN A 44 -0.12 -4.24 -7.25
CA ASN A 44 -1.41 -3.67 -7.66
C ASN A 44 -2.47 -4.74 -7.86
N ALA A 45 -2.13 -5.91 -8.41
CA ALA A 45 -3.07 -7.01 -8.58
C ALA A 45 -3.64 -7.50 -7.23
N LYS A 46 -2.81 -7.55 -6.17
CA LYS A 46 -3.27 -7.90 -4.82
C LYS A 46 -4.20 -6.84 -4.24
N TRP A 47 -3.92 -5.56 -4.43
CA TRP A 47 -4.82 -4.48 -4.04
C TRP A 47 -6.16 -4.53 -4.77
N LYS A 48 -6.12 -4.77 -6.09
CA LYS A 48 -7.32 -4.96 -6.92
C LYS A 48 -8.20 -6.11 -6.40
N GLU A 49 -7.60 -7.23 -6.04
CA GLU A 49 -8.32 -8.36 -5.44
C GLU A 49 -8.93 -7.98 -4.09
N PHE A 50 -8.16 -7.30 -3.23
CA PHE A 50 -8.58 -6.91 -1.90
C PHE A 50 -9.79 -5.96 -1.92
N PHE A 51 -9.83 -5.02 -2.87
CA PHE A 51 -10.92 -4.06 -3.07
C PHE A 51 -12.11 -4.58 -3.89
N LYS A 52 -12.22 -5.89 -4.15
CA LYS A 52 -13.46 -6.46 -4.70
C LYS A 52 -14.69 -6.29 -3.80
N SER A 53 -14.47 -5.95 -2.53
CA SER A 53 -15.50 -5.55 -1.57
C SER A 53 -15.04 -4.29 -0.86
N GLU A 54 -15.99 -3.54 -0.28
CA GLU A 54 -15.65 -2.43 0.62
C GLU A 54 -14.81 -2.90 1.81
N ARG A 55 -13.91 -2.04 2.27
CA ARG A 55 -12.95 -2.32 3.34
C ARG A 55 -12.92 -1.19 4.34
N THR A 56 -12.77 -1.55 5.60
CA THR A 56 -12.52 -0.60 6.68
C THR A 56 -11.08 -0.08 6.63
N LYS A 57 -10.86 1.07 7.27
CA LYS A 57 -9.52 1.64 7.46
C LYS A 57 -8.54 0.64 8.08
N GLU A 58 -8.98 -0.10 9.10
CA GLU A 58 -8.14 -1.06 9.80
C GLU A 58 -7.73 -2.23 8.89
N GLU A 59 -8.66 -2.81 8.13
CA GLU A 59 -8.36 -3.87 7.18
C GLU A 59 -7.35 -3.42 6.12
N ILE A 60 -7.49 -2.19 5.62
CA ILE A 60 -6.57 -1.60 4.65
C ILE A 60 -5.15 -1.50 5.22
N LEU A 61 -5.00 -0.94 6.43
CA LEU A 61 -3.69 -0.78 7.06
C LEU A 61 -3.06 -2.14 7.38
N ASN A 62 -3.84 -3.11 7.85
CA ASN A 62 -3.39 -4.47 8.09
C ASN A 62 -2.96 -5.18 6.80
N PHE A 63 -3.70 -4.99 5.71
CA PHE A 63 -3.34 -5.53 4.39
C PHE A 63 -2.04 -4.91 3.88
N ALA A 64 -1.87 -3.59 3.98
CA ALA A 64 -0.65 -2.90 3.61
C ALA A 64 0.58 -3.41 4.40
N ARG A 65 0.46 -3.61 5.73
CA ARG A 65 1.52 -4.22 6.57
C ARG A 65 1.85 -5.66 6.15
N ARG A 66 0.85 -6.43 5.72
CA ARG A 66 1.09 -7.79 5.24
C ARG A 66 1.86 -7.78 3.92
N LEU A 67 1.47 -6.91 2.99
CA LEU A 67 2.17 -6.79 1.71
C LEU A 67 3.60 -6.28 1.90
N SER A 68 3.83 -5.34 2.83
CA SER A 68 5.17 -4.83 3.08
C SER A 68 6.13 -5.93 3.55
N LYS A 69 5.66 -6.84 4.42
CA LYS A 69 6.41 -8.04 4.83
C LYS A 69 6.63 -9.01 3.66
N GLU A 70 5.62 -9.19 2.81
CA GLU A 70 5.71 -10.09 1.64
C GLU A 70 6.73 -9.60 0.60
N TYR A 71 6.77 -8.29 0.35
CA TYR A 71 7.66 -7.67 -0.64
C TYR A 71 8.95 -7.10 -0.06
N GLY A 72 9.16 -7.22 1.25
CA GLY A 72 10.42 -6.89 1.93
C GLY A 72 10.70 -5.40 2.02
N PHE A 73 9.71 -4.58 2.38
CA PHE A 73 9.89 -3.15 2.64
C PHE A 73 9.23 -2.66 3.93
N ASP A 74 9.71 -1.53 4.44
CA ASP A 74 9.23 -0.94 5.68
C ASP A 74 8.02 -0.04 5.47
N VAL A 75 7.16 0.03 6.48
CA VAL A 75 6.03 0.96 6.56
C VAL A 75 6.14 1.81 7.81
N HIS A 76 5.65 3.05 7.74
CA HIS A 76 5.82 4.03 8.82
C HIS A 76 4.49 4.47 9.45
N PHE A 77 3.36 3.96 8.97
CA PHE A 77 2.04 4.30 9.49
C PHE A 77 1.61 3.40 10.63
N GLY A 78 0.99 4.02 11.64
CA GLY A 78 0.36 3.36 12.77
C GLY A 78 1.29 2.35 13.44
N ASN A 79 2.17 2.84 14.31
CA ASN A 79 2.70 2.00 15.38
C ASN A 79 1.50 1.45 16.19
N PRO A 80 1.54 0.21 16.72
CA PRO A 80 0.55 -0.22 17.72
C PRO A 80 0.40 0.80 18.86
#